data_AF-A0A8C9K9D7-F1
#
_entry.id   AF-A0A8C9K9D7-F1
#
_cell.length_a   1.000
_cell.length_b   1.000
_cell.length_c   1.000
_cell.angle_alpha   90.00
_cell.angle_beta   90.00
_cell.angle_gamma   90.00
#
_symmetry.space_group_name_H-M   'P 1'
#
loop_
_entity.id
_entity.type
_entity.pdbx_description
1 polymer ?
#
loop_
_entity_poly.entity_id
_entity_poly.type
_entity_poly.pdbx_seq_one_letter_code
_entity_poly.pdbx_strand_id
1 'polypeptide(L)'
;VVGVASDDQDFLNSKDDTKMPVVLVTPLDNGDLALKFGPQAVASGTPWPDAGCQKMLTTFTKGAADGQFSNAAMAQTDIRVVSTDYEHFAVLYVETRKAGVRSVWLQLYGGRPGGRGSQRRPAL
;
A
#
# COMPACT_ATOMS: atom_id res chain seq x y z
N VAL A 1 0.42 0.26 5.61
CA VAL A 1 1.27 1.46 5.47
C VAL A 1 1.56 2.02 6.84
N VAL A 2 2.84 2.11 7.23
CA VAL A 2 3.26 2.62 8.54
C VAL A 2 3.85 4.02 8.46
N GLY A 3 4.29 4.47 7.28
CA GLY A 3 4.78 5.83 7.06
C GLY A 3 4.75 6.22 5.58
N VAL A 4 4.69 7.53 5.33
CA VAL A 4 4.77 8.14 4.00
C VAL A 4 5.62 9.41 4.09
N ALA A 5 6.45 9.66 3.08
CA ALA A 5 7.19 10.91 2.90
C ALA A 5 7.00 11.39 1.46
N SER A 6 6.82 12.68 1.23
CA SER A 6 6.58 13.23 -0.11
C SER A 6 7.26 14.58 -0.27
N ASP A 7 7.59 14.95 -1.50
CA ASP A 7 8.06 16.30 -1.88
C ASP A 7 6.90 17.29 -2.14
N ASP A 8 5.67 16.80 -2.14
CA ASP A 8 4.46 17.56 -2.43
C ASP A 8 3.71 17.92 -1.15
N GLN A 9 3.67 19.21 -0.83
CA GLN A 9 3.03 19.71 0.39
C GLN A 9 1.51 19.49 0.40
N ASP A 10 0.84 19.56 -0.75
CA ASP A 10 -0.62 19.34 -0.83
C ASP A 10 -0.96 17.88 -0.59
N PHE A 11 -0.11 16.97 -1.09
CA PHE A 11 -0.19 15.56 -0.74
C PHE A 11 0.03 15.34 0.76
N LEU A 12 1.07 15.95 1.35
CA LEU A 12 1.33 15.83 2.80
C LEU A 12 0.16 16.34 3.65
N ASN A 13 -0.51 17.41 3.23
CA ASN A 13 -1.69 17.97 3.92
C ASN A 13 -2.91 17.04 3.87
N SER A 14 -3.01 16.19 2.84
CA SER A 14 -4.12 15.25 2.61
C SER A 14 -3.75 13.77 2.84
N LYS A 15 -2.54 13.51 3.36
CA LYS A 15 -1.98 12.16 3.48
C LYS A 15 -2.84 11.21 4.31
N ASP A 16 -3.54 11.73 5.31
CA ASP A 16 -4.34 10.92 6.23
C ASP A 16 -5.68 10.52 5.60
N ASP A 17 -6.24 11.36 4.72
CA ASP A 17 -7.44 11.05 3.93
C ASP A 17 -7.14 10.07 2.79
N THR A 18 -5.90 10.08 2.30
CA THR A 18 -5.42 9.23 1.20
C THR A 18 -4.71 7.97 1.70
N LYS A 19 -4.63 7.77 3.02
CA LYS A 19 -3.98 6.61 3.63
C LYS A 19 -4.81 5.36 3.38
N MET A 20 -4.50 4.64 2.31
CA MET A 20 -5.07 3.32 2.06
C MET A 20 -4.22 2.24 2.74
N PRO A 21 -4.76 1.52 3.74
CA PRO A 21 -4.03 0.42 4.33
C PRO A 21 -3.97 -0.74 3.34
N VAL A 22 -2.81 -0.97 2.71
CA VAL A 22 -2.58 -2.23 2.00
C VAL A 22 -2.52 -3.36 3.04
N VAL A 23 -3.42 -4.34 2.92
CA VAL A 23 -3.52 -5.48 3.85
C VAL A 23 -3.03 -6.79 3.26
N LEU A 24 -3.02 -6.91 1.93
CA LEU A 24 -2.49 -8.08 1.22
C LEU A 24 -1.92 -7.65 -0.12
N VAL A 25 -0.79 -8.25 -0.47
CA VAL A 25 -0.18 -8.19 -1.79
C VAL A 25 -0.04 -9.63 -2.27
N THR A 26 -0.64 -9.95 -3.42
CA THR A 26 -0.62 -11.28 -4.01
C THR A 26 0.07 -11.22 -5.37
N PRO A 27 1.17 -11.96 -5.59
CA PRO A 27 1.77 -12.07 -6.92
C PRO A 27 0.84 -12.83 -7.87
N LEU A 28 0.79 -12.39 -9.13
CA LEU A 28 0.04 -13.05 -10.21
C LEU A 28 1.01 -13.74 -11.19
N ASP A 29 0.51 -14.70 -11.96
CA ASP A 29 1.32 -15.52 -12.89
C ASP A 29 2.00 -14.69 -14.00
N ASN A 30 1.42 -13.54 -14.35
CA ASN A 30 1.98 -12.60 -15.32
C ASN A 30 3.02 -11.64 -14.71
N GLY A 31 3.31 -11.77 -13.41
CA GLY A 31 4.25 -10.93 -12.66
C GLY A 31 3.65 -9.62 -12.14
N ASP A 32 2.36 -9.37 -12.36
CA ASP A 32 1.64 -8.28 -11.71
C ASP A 32 1.46 -8.56 -10.21
N LEU A 33 1.11 -7.52 -9.45
CA LEU A 33 0.72 -7.65 -8.05
C LEU A 33 -0.73 -7.23 -7.85
N ALA A 34 -1.56 -8.12 -7.32
CA ALA A 34 -2.88 -7.76 -6.83
C ALA A 34 -2.76 -7.21 -5.40
N LEU A 35 -3.24 -6.00 -5.18
CA LEU A 35 -3.28 -5.35 -3.88
C LEU A 35 -4.70 -5.33 -3.36
N LYS A 36 -4.83 -5.68 -2.09
CA LYS A 36 -6.07 -5.53 -1.33
C LYS A 36 -5.89 -4.42 -0.32
N PHE A 37 -6.78 -3.44 -0.38
CA PHE A 37 -6.89 -2.42 0.64
C PHE A 37 -7.82 -2.88 1.77
N GLY A 38 -7.43 -2.53 3.00
CA GLY A 38 -8.26 -2.70 4.19
C GLY A 38 -9.38 -1.67 4.22
N PRO A 39 -10.35 -1.84 5.12
CA PRO A 39 -11.44 -0.89 5.28
C PRO A 39 -10.89 0.50 5.61
N GLN A 40 -11.37 1.52 4.90
CA GLN A 40 -11.07 2.91 5.18
C GLN A 40 -11.81 3.31 6.47
N ALA A 41 -11.07 3.73 7.50
CA ALA A 41 -11.69 4.41 8.62
C ALA A 41 -12.01 5.83 8.15
N VAL A 42 -13.29 6.18 8.04
CA VAL A 42 -13.68 7.58 7.87
C VAL A 42 -13.17 8.38 9.07
N ALA A 43 -12.53 9.51 8.80
CA ALA A 43 -11.96 10.41 9.81
C ALA A 43 -13.00 11.00 10.78
N SER A 44 -14.29 10.89 10.46
CA SER A 44 -15.38 11.10 11.39
C SER A 44 -15.67 9.78 12.11
N GLY A 45 -15.57 9.76 13.44
CA GLY A 45 -15.81 8.58 14.30
C GLY A 45 -17.22 7.97 14.27
N THR A 46 -17.93 8.07 13.14
CA THR A 46 -19.18 7.41 12.85
C THR A 46 -18.86 6.15 12.02
N PRO A 47 -19.00 4.94 12.59
CA PRO A 47 -18.96 3.73 11.79
C PRO A 47 -20.06 3.84 10.73
N TRP A 48 -19.74 3.67 9.46
CA TRP A 48 -20.76 3.57 8.43
C TRP A 48 -21.65 2.35 8.76
N PRO A 49 -22.95 2.52 9.08
CA PRO A 49 -23.77 1.40 9.58
C PRO A 49 -24.00 0.32 8.53
N ASP A 50 -24.02 0.70 7.25
CA ASP A 50 -24.53 -0.12 6.15
C ASP A 50 -23.58 -0.32 4.94
N ALA A 51 -22.33 0.17 4.99
CA ALA A 51 -21.35 -0.01 3.92
C ALA A 51 -20.49 -1.19 4.32
N GLY A 52 -20.98 -2.40 4.03
CA GLY A 52 -20.21 -3.63 4.20
C GLY A 52 -18.78 -3.41 3.73
N CYS A 53 -17.82 -3.65 4.62
CA CYS A 53 -16.38 -3.51 4.44
C CYS A 53 -15.96 -3.48 2.96
N GLN A 54 -15.90 -2.27 2.39
CA GLN A 54 -15.60 -2.10 0.97
C GLN A 54 -14.11 -2.40 0.78
N LYS A 55 -13.82 -3.65 0.47
CA LYS A 55 -12.48 -4.10 0.11
C LYS A 55 -12.22 -3.62 -1.31
N MET A 56 -11.46 -2.54 -1.45
CA MET A 56 -10.97 -2.14 -2.77
C MET A 56 -9.81 -3.07 -3.18
N LEU A 57 -9.92 -3.62 -4.39
CA LEU A 57 -8.85 -4.36 -5.04
C LEU A 57 -8.25 -3.46 -6.11
N THR A 58 -6.93 -3.47 -6.23
CA THR A 58 -6.25 -2.85 -7.37
C THR A 58 -5.10 -3.73 -7.82
N THR A 59 -4.57 -3.46 -9.01
CA THR A 59 -3.47 -4.22 -9.58
C THR A 59 -2.33 -3.27 -9.91
N PHE A 60 -1.14 -3.63 -9.45
CA PHE A 60 0.11 -3.05 -9.94
C PHE A 60 0.58 -3.87 -11.13
N THR A 61 0.60 -3.23 -12.29
CA THR A 61 1.04 -3.84 -13.55
C THR A 61 2.55 -3.84 -13.62
N LYS A 62 3.16 -4.99 -13.91
CA LYS A 62 4.61 -5.16 -14.02
C LYS A 62 5.21 -4.25 -15.09
N GLY A 63 6.31 -3.59 -14.75
CA GLY A 63 7.13 -2.79 -15.65
C GLY A 63 8.19 -3.60 -16.39
N ALA A 64 9.07 -2.89 -17.10
CA ALA A 64 10.16 -3.50 -17.87
C ALA A 64 11.32 -3.98 -16.97
N ALA A 65 11.53 -3.32 -15.84
CA ALA A 65 12.57 -3.67 -14.87
C ALA A 65 12.00 -4.44 -13.67
N ASP A 66 12.81 -5.29 -13.06
CA ASP A 66 12.44 -5.99 -11.83
C ASP A 66 12.14 -4.99 -10.70
N GLY A 67 11.05 -5.25 -9.97
CA GLY A 67 10.58 -4.36 -8.91
C GLY A 67 9.92 -3.06 -9.40
N GLN A 68 9.77 -2.87 -10.72
CA GLN A 68 9.04 -1.74 -11.30
C GLN A 68 7.59 -2.13 -11.61
N PHE A 69 6.66 -1.22 -11.31
CA PHE A 69 5.24 -1.37 -11.56
C PHE A 69 4.57 -0.04 -11.94
N SER A 70 3.29 -0.10 -12.32
CA SER A 70 2.43 1.07 -12.50
C SER A 70 0.99 0.76 -12.12
N ASN A 71 0.18 1.80 -11.90
CA ASN A 71 -1.26 1.68 -11.68
C ASN A 71 -1.98 2.88 -12.30
N ALA A 72 -2.42 2.70 -13.54
CA ALA A 72 -3.10 3.74 -14.31
C ALA A 72 -4.40 4.21 -13.66
N ALA A 73 -5.15 3.31 -13.01
CA ALA A 73 -6.40 3.65 -12.34
C ALA A 73 -6.20 4.64 -11.17
N MET A 74 -5.01 4.66 -10.59
CA MET A 74 -4.63 5.56 -9.50
C MET A 74 -3.68 6.69 -9.92
N ALA A 75 -3.49 6.88 -11.23
CA ALA A 75 -2.53 7.82 -11.80
C ALA A 75 -1.08 7.64 -11.31
N GLN A 76 -0.73 6.44 -10.84
CA GLN A 76 0.63 6.07 -10.42
C GLN A 76 1.39 5.56 -11.63
N THR A 77 2.25 6.42 -12.17
CA THR A 77 2.92 6.19 -13.46
C THR A 77 4.20 5.38 -13.32
N ASP A 78 4.85 5.44 -12.17
CA ASP A 78 6.05 4.66 -11.89
C ASP A 78 6.11 4.30 -10.40
N ILE A 79 6.10 3.01 -10.10
CA ILE A 79 6.18 2.45 -8.76
C ILE A 79 7.42 1.58 -8.73
N ARG A 80 8.29 1.76 -7.73
CA ARG A 80 9.51 0.96 -7.59
C ARG A 80 9.64 0.45 -6.18
N VAL A 81 9.93 -0.84 -6.03
CA VAL A 81 10.39 -1.40 -4.76
C VAL A 81 11.85 -0.99 -4.58
N VAL A 82 12.10 -0.03 -3.70
CA VAL A 82 13.44 0.55 -3.50
C VAL A 82 14.25 -0.26 -2.48
N SER A 83 13.59 -0.82 -1.48
CA SER A 83 14.20 -1.66 -0.46
C SER A 83 13.15 -2.58 0.15
N THR A 84 13.51 -3.83 0.42
CA THR A 84 12.64 -4.80 1.07
C THR A 84 13.51 -5.92 1.63
N ASP A 85 13.13 -6.46 2.78
CA ASP A 85 13.67 -7.74 3.28
C ASP A 85 12.73 -8.91 2.99
N TYR A 86 11.63 -8.65 2.27
CA TYR A 86 10.57 -9.58 1.89
C TYR A 86 9.76 -10.17 3.05
N GLU A 87 10.13 -9.88 4.30
CA GLU A 87 9.51 -10.46 5.50
C GLU A 87 8.84 -9.40 6.38
N HIS A 88 9.52 -8.28 6.62
CA HIS A 88 9.11 -7.29 7.62
C HIS A 88 8.79 -5.94 7.02
N PHE A 89 9.41 -5.55 5.90
CA PHE A 89 9.14 -4.25 5.32
C PHE A 89 9.36 -4.20 3.81
N ALA A 90 8.71 -3.22 3.18
CA ALA A 90 9.02 -2.78 1.84
C ALA A 90 8.89 -1.26 1.75
N VAL A 91 9.89 -0.60 1.16
CA VAL A 91 9.87 0.82 0.80
C VAL A 91 9.57 0.92 -0.68
N LEU A 92 8.47 1.59 -1.01
CA LEU A 92 8.08 1.86 -2.38
C LEU A 92 8.35 3.33 -2.69
N TYR A 93 8.99 3.59 -3.82
CA TYR A 93 8.93 4.87 -4.51
C TYR A 93 7.69 4.88 -5.38
N VAL A 94 6.93 5.97 -5.36
CA VAL A 94 5.74 6.15 -6.19
C VAL A 94 5.80 7.52 -6.82
N GLU A 95 5.68 7.56 -8.14
CA GLU A 95 5.47 8.75 -8.92
C GLU A 95 4.03 8.79 -9.41
N THR A 96 3.40 9.94 -9.25
CA THR A 96 2.14 10.26 -9.92
C THR A 96 2.27 11.45 -10.84
N ARG A 97 1.36 11.49 -11.80
CA ARG A 97 1.14 12.67 -12.63
C ARG A 97 -0.31 13.09 -12.52
N LYS A 98 -0.55 14.21 -11.84
CA LYS A 98 -1.88 14.81 -11.72
C LYS A 98 -1.87 16.17 -12.41
N ALA A 99 -2.75 16.34 -13.41
CA ALA A 99 -2.88 17.58 -14.17
C ALA A 99 -1.54 18.13 -14.74
N GLY A 100 -0.63 17.23 -15.16
CA GLY A 100 0.68 17.60 -15.70
C GLY A 100 1.76 17.90 -14.66
N VAL A 101 1.41 17.96 -13.37
CA VAL A 101 2.36 18.10 -12.26
C VAL A 101 2.79 16.72 -11.80
N ARG A 102 4.11 16.54 -11.69
CA ARG A 102 4.74 15.33 -11.15
C ARG A 102 4.84 15.46 -9.62
N SER A 103 4.42 14.42 -8.92
CA SER A 103 4.49 14.32 -7.46
C SER A 103 5.12 12.98 -7.07
N VAL A 104 6.03 13.00 -6.10
CA VAL A 104 6.76 11.81 -5.66
C VAL A 104 6.49 11.57 -4.18
N TRP A 105 6.29 10.31 -3.83
CA TRP A 105 6.31 9.90 -2.44
C TRP A 105 6.98 8.55 -2.22
N LEU A 106 7.51 8.38 -1.02
CA LEU A 106 7.97 7.13 -0.48
C LEU A 106 6.90 6.57 0.45
N GLN A 107 6.57 5.30 0.29
CA GLN A 107 5.60 4.60 1.10
C GLN A 107 6.27 3.40 1.80
N LEU A 108 6.18 3.36 3.12
CA LEU A 108 6.68 2.25 3.93
C LEU A 108 5.55 1.28 4.25
N TYR A 109 5.66 0.06 3.73
CA TYR A 109 4.91 -1.10 4.20
C TYR A 109 5.66 -1.72 5.37
N GLY A 110 4.96 -1.87 6.49
CA GLY A 110 5.44 -2.61 7.65
C GLY A 110 4.61 -3.87 7.81
N GLY A 111 5.27 -4.99 8.09
CA GLY A 111 4.68 -6.26 8.41
C GLY A 111 3.94 -6.22 9.76
N ARG A 112 3.18 -7.29 10.02
CA ARG A 112 2.37 -7.44 11.24
C ARG A 112 3.26 -7.22 12.49
N PRO A 113 2.85 -6.39 13.47
CA PRO A 113 3.55 -6.33 14.74
C PRO A 113 3.48 -7.71 15.41
N GLY A 114 4.60 -8.43 15.40
CA GLY A 114 4.82 -9.67 16.15
C GLY A 114 3.76 -10.75 15.97
N GLY A 115 3.97 -11.64 15.00
CA GLY A 115 3.53 -13.02 15.19
C GLY A 115 4.25 -13.57 16.41
N ARG A 116 3.62 -13.56 17.59
CA ARG A 116 4.04 -14.45 18.67
C ARG A 116 4.03 -15.84 18.06
N GLY A 117 5.19 -16.47 18.04
CA GLY A 117 5.29 -17.88 17.71
C GLY A 117 4.19 -18.61 18.45
N SER A 118 3.47 -19.46 17.72
CA SER A 118 2.75 -20.56 18.34
C SER A 118 3.80 -21.43 19.04
N GLN A 119 4.21 -21.00 20.23
CA GLN A 119 4.90 -21.86 21.16
C GLN A 119 3.83 -22.80 21.65
N ARG A 120 3.68 -23.90 20.91
CA ARG A 120 2.96 -25.09 21.35
C ARG A 120 3.45 -25.38 22.77
N ARG A 121 2.60 -25.14 23.77
CA ARG A 121 2.78 -25.76 25.07
C ARG A 121 2.56 -27.26 24.87
N PRO A 122 3.49 -28.13 25.25
CA PRO A 122 3.15 -29.54 25.39
C PRO A 122 2.11 -29.64 26.50
N ALA A 123 0.97 -30.25 26.20
CA ALA A 123 0.08 -30.73 27.25
C ALA A 123 0.79 -31.91 27.94
N LEU A 124 0.89 -31.84 29.27
CA LEU A 124 1.10 -32.99 30.15
C LEU A 124 -0.26 -33.69 30.34
#